data_AF-A0A087K6Y6-F1
#
_entry.id   AF-A0A087K6Y6-F1
#
_cell.length_a   1.000
_cell.length_b   1.000
_cell.length_c   1.000
_cell.angle_alpha   90.00
_cell.angle_beta   90.00
_cell.angle_gamma   90.00
#
_symmetry.space_group_name_H-M   'P 1'
#
loop_
_entity.id
_entity.type
_entity.pdbx_description
1 polymer ?
#
loop_
_entity_poly.entity_id
_entity_poly.type
_entity_poly.pdbx_seq_one_letter_code
_entity_poly.pdbx_strand_id
1 'polypeptide(L)'
;MRITVLTVPGCPNAPLALERVAAALAGRAARVELVEVHDQAQAAGRGMTGSPTILLDGVDPFAPDGAVPSVSCRLYREAGGAVAGAPSVAALREALGGATGGQETAAAGDCCPTDEALDAVGRGGRGRRAPAERGLRAVHQAVLRHFADTGTAPWCEELEPVAAGAGRTAGQVLAELAAEDFLTLDESGRIRAAYPFSAAPTRHRVRIADDVEVWSMCAIDALGIPAMLGRDVVISSTDPVTGEAVTVATRDGAATWEPKSAVVFVGQRPGGGSAATACCDALNFFTSDASARAWAAEHPDIPGRAVPPARAEQIAAQTFGPLLAP
;
A
#
# COMPACT_ATOMS: atom_id res chain seq x y z
N MET A 1 14.37 -11.81 -6.38
CA MET A 1 14.05 -12.54 -5.14
C MET A 1 14.76 -13.87 -5.11
N ARG A 2 15.32 -14.19 -3.94
CA ARG A 2 15.94 -15.47 -3.59
C ARG A 2 14.96 -16.21 -2.68
N ILE A 3 14.62 -17.43 -3.05
CA ILE A 3 13.79 -18.32 -2.24
C ILE A 3 14.69 -19.44 -1.77
N THR A 4 14.86 -19.57 -0.46
CA THR A 4 15.66 -20.64 0.12
C THR A 4 14.75 -21.60 0.86
N VAL A 5 14.77 -22.87 0.46
CA VAL A 5 14.07 -23.95 1.17
C VAL A 5 15.10 -24.63 2.06
N LEU A 6 15.00 -24.42 3.37
CA LEU A 6 15.83 -25.09 4.38
C LEU A 6 15.19 -26.42 4.73
N THR A 7 15.97 -27.50 4.66
CA THR A 7 15.47 -28.85 4.94
C THR A 7 16.48 -29.69 5.71
N VAL A 8 16.03 -30.66 6.51
CA VAL A 8 16.92 -31.68 7.07
C VAL A 8 17.11 -32.84 6.09
N PRO A 9 18.23 -33.58 6.17
CA PRO A 9 18.42 -34.79 5.38
C PRO A 9 17.24 -35.76 5.52
N GLY A 10 16.68 -36.20 4.39
CA GLY A 10 15.58 -37.16 4.35
C GLY A 10 14.20 -36.60 4.73
N CYS A 11 14.00 -35.28 4.75
CA CYS A 11 12.68 -34.70 5.03
C CYS A 11 11.63 -35.12 3.98
N PRO A 12 10.52 -35.76 4.38
CA PRO A 12 9.50 -36.23 3.43
C PRO A 12 8.71 -35.08 2.77
N ASN A 13 8.74 -33.89 3.37
CA ASN A 13 7.94 -32.74 2.92
C ASN A 13 8.74 -31.78 2.01
N ALA A 14 10.04 -32.00 1.81
CA ALA A 14 10.86 -31.14 0.97
C ALA A 14 10.42 -31.13 -0.51
N PRO A 15 10.07 -32.26 -1.15
CA PRO A 15 9.57 -32.26 -2.53
C PRO A 15 8.27 -31.46 -2.67
N LEU A 16 7.34 -31.63 -1.71
CA LEU A 16 6.07 -30.90 -1.69
C LEU A 16 6.28 -29.39 -1.54
N ALA A 17 7.22 -28.97 -0.69
CA ALA A 17 7.55 -27.55 -0.53
C ALA A 17 8.08 -26.94 -1.84
N LEU A 18 8.98 -27.63 -2.54
CA LEU A 18 9.51 -27.16 -3.82
C LEU A 18 8.43 -27.08 -4.90
N GLU A 19 7.56 -28.09 -5.00
CA GLU A 19 6.43 -28.10 -5.93
C GLU A 19 5.51 -26.89 -5.70
N ARG A 20 5.13 -26.65 -4.44
CA ARG A 20 4.24 -25.54 -4.09
C ARG A 20 4.90 -24.18 -4.29
N VAL A 21 6.21 -24.05 -4.05
CA VAL A 21 6.99 -22.83 -4.38
C VAL A 21 6.97 -22.58 -5.89
N ALA A 22 7.23 -23.60 -6.70
CA ALA A 22 7.19 -23.47 -8.17
C ALA A 22 5.79 -23.07 -8.67
N ALA A 23 4.74 -23.71 -8.16
CA ALA A 23 3.35 -23.38 -8.48
C ALA A 23 2.95 -21.97 -8.01
N ALA A 24 3.52 -21.51 -6.90
CA ALA A 24 3.30 -20.16 -6.40
C ALA A 24 4.02 -19.12 -7.28
N LEU A 25 5.22 -19.41 -7.79
CA LEU A 25 5.95 -18.51 -8.67
C LEU A 25 5.21 -18.22 -9.98
N ALA A 26 4.47 -19.18 -10.54
CA ALA A 26 3.60 -18.97 -11.70
C ALA A 26 4.30 -18.28 -12.90
N GLY A 27 5.57 -18.62 -13.15
CA GLY A 27 6.38 -18.04 -14.23
C GLY A 27 7.20 -16.79 -13.85
N ARG A 28 7.12 -16.31 -12.61
CA ARG A 28 7.99 -15.23 -12.09
C ARG A 28 9.45 -15.69 -11.99
N ALA A 29 10.38 -14.82 -12.37
CA ALA A 29 11.81 -15.09 -12.22
C ALA A 29 12.22 -15.00 -10.73
N ALA A 30 12.63 -16.14 -10.16
CA ALA A 30 13.17 -16.24 -8.80
C ALA A 30 14.29 -17.28 -8.73
N ARG A 31 15.32 -17.01 -7.92
CA ARG A 31 16.37 -17.99 -7.65
C ARG A 31 15.92 -18.87 -6.50
N VAL A 32 15.52 -20.11 -6.79
CA VAL A 32 15.13 -21.10 -5.78
C VAL A 32 16.35 -21.96 -5.44
N GLU A 33 16.69 -22.05 -4.16
CA GLU A 33 17.80 -22.85 -3.64
C GLU A 33 17.30 -23.77 -2.53
N LEU A 34 17.64 -25.04 -2.61
CA LEU A 34 17.41 -26.01 -1.54
C LEU A 34 18.70 -26.14 -0.73
N VAL A 35 18.64 -25.94 0.58
CA VAL A 35 19.80 -26.02 1.47
C VAL A 35 19.51 -27.03 2.57
N GLU A 36 20.40 -28.02 2.70
CA GLU A 36 20.34 -29.00 3.77
C GLU A 36 20.95 -28.44 5.07
N VAL A 37 20.27 -28.69 6.18
CA VAL A 37 20.64 -28.29 7.55
C VAL A 37 20.77 -29.55 8.38
N HIS A 38 21.97 -29.78 8.91
CA HIS A 38 22.32 -31.04 9.57
C HIS A 38 22.26 -30.99 11.10
N ASP A 39 22.32 -29.80 11.68
CA ASP A 39 22.39 -29.61 13.13
C ASP A 39 21.70 -28.33 13.62
N GLN A 40 21.55 -28.24 14.94
CA GLN A 40 20.86 -27.13 15.62
C GLN A 40 21.59 -25.78 15.46
N ALA A 41 22.91 -25.77 15.34
CA ALA A 41 23.69 -24.56 15.18
C ALA A 41 23.50 -23.97 13.77
N GLN A 42 23.47 -24.83 12.75
CA GLN A 42 23.12 -24.46 11.38
C GLN A 42 21.66 -23.98 11.28
N ALA A 43 20.74 -24.61 12.01
CA ALA A 43 19.35 -24.15 12.06
C ALA A 43 19.25 -22.73 12.64
N ALA A 44 19.93 -22.45 13.74
CA ALA A 44 19.97 -21.12 14.35
C ALA A 44 20.61 -20.06 13.44
N GLY A 45 21.76 -20.36 12.85
CA GLY A 45 22.47 -19.43 11.97
C GLY A 45 21.71 -19.10 10.67
N ARG A 46 20.74 -19.94 10.28
CA ARG A 46 19.94 -19.78 9.06
C ARG A 46 18.48 -19.43 9.33
N GLY A 47 18.07 -19.28 10.59
CA GLY A 47 16.68 -19.00 10.96
C GLY A 47 15.70 -20.13 10.66
N MET A 48 16.16 -21.38 10.62
CA MET A 48 15.29 -22.54 10.39
C MET A 48 14.47 -22.85 11.64
N THR A 49 13.15 -22.72 11.56
CA THR A 49 12.21 -23.02 12.67
C THR A 49 11.60 -24.42 12.55
N GLY A 50 12.15 -25.25 11.66
CA GLY A 50 11.80 -26.65 11.40
C GLY A 50 11.80 -27.00 9.90
N SER A 51 11.82 -28.28 9.55
CA SER A 51 11.90 -28.75 8.16
C SER A 51 10.53 -29.06 7.55
N PRO A 52 10.23 -28.59 6.32
CA PRO A 52 10.97 -27.56 5.56
C PRO A 52 10.64 -26.16 6.09
N THR A 53 11.59 -25.22 6.05
CA THR A 53 11.36 -23.78 6.26
C THR A 53 11.59 -23.06 4.94
N ILE A 54 10.68 -22.16 4.55
CA ILE A 54 10.78 -21.40 3.32
C ILE A 54 11.14 -19.97 3.67
N LEU A 55 12.32 -19.54 3.23
CA LEU A 55 12.80 -18.18 3.38
C LEU A 55 12.62 -17.41 2.09
N LEU A 56 12.02 -16.22 2.18
CA LEU A 56 11.93 -15.25 1.10
C LEU A 56 12.91 -14.14 1.40
N ASP A 57 13.94 -14.01 0.57
CA ASP A 57 15.05 -13.07 0.76
C ASP A 57 15.71 -13.15 2.15
N GLY A 58 15.64 -14.32 2.79
CA GLY A 58 16.22 -14.60 4.12
C GLY A 58 15.22 -14.54 5.28
N VAL A 59 13.97 -14.15 5.03
CA VAL A 59 12.91 -14.03 6.05
C VAL A 59 11.92 -15.19 5.95
N ASP A 60 11.54 -15.78 7.07
CA ASP A 60 10.50 -16.81 7.17
C ASP A 60 9.11 -16.16 7.37
N PRO A 61 8.26 -16.06 6.32
CA PRO A 61 6.98 -15.36 6.41
C PRO A 61 5.91 -16.17 7.17
N PHE A 62 6.22 -17.41 7.56
CA PHE A 62 5.30 -18.30 8.25
C PHE A 62 5.72 -18.57 9.70
N ALA A 63 6.73 -17.86 10.19
CA ALA A 63 7.26 -18.06 11.54
C ALA A 63 6.19 -17.67 12.58
N PRO A 64 5.81 -18.56 13.51
CA PRO A 64 4.95 -18.18 14.62
C PRO A 64 5.68 -17.26 15.61
N ASP A 65 4.94 -16.45 16.35
CA ASP A 65 5.51 -15.57 17.37
C ASP A 65 6.33 -16.36 18.39
N GLY A 66 7.59 -15.95 18.59
CA GLY A 66 8.52 -16.63 19.50
C GLY A 66 9.07 -17.97 18.97
N ALA A 67 9.01 -18.23 17.66
CA ALA A 67 9.60 -19.43 17.07
C ALA A 67 11.08 -19.55 17.40
N VAL A 68 11.47 -20.71 17.94
CA VAL A 68 12.86 -21.05 18.22
C VAL A 68 13.42 -21.84 17.03
N PRO A 69 14.66 -21.59 16.61
CA PRO A 69 15.29 -22.41 15.59
C PRO A 69 15.26 -23.89 15.95
N SER A 70 15.02 -24.77 14.98
CA SER A 70 14.85 -26.20 15.20
C SER A 70 15.14 -27.02 13.94
N VAL A 71 15.69 -28.22 14.12
CA VAL A 71 15.83 -29.26 13.08
C VAL A 71 14.64 -30.24 13.06
N SER A 72 13.58 -29.99 13.83
CA SER A 72 12.37 -30.83 13.86
C SER A 72 11.48 -30.64 12.62
N CYS A 73 10.53 -31.55 12.38
CA CYS A 73 9.50 -31.36 11.36
C CYS A 73 8.66 -30.11 11.65
N ARG A 74 8.41 -29.30 10.62
CA ARG A 74 7.50 -28.15 10.68
C ARG A 74 6.18 -28.50 10.04
N LEU A 75 5.11 -28.08 10.70
CA LEU A 75 3.74 -28.23 10.23
C LEU A 75 3.14 -26.85 10.00
N TYR A 76 2.40 -26.73 8.90
CA TYR A 76 1.77 -25.50 8.45
C TYR A 76 0.27 -25.63 8.59
N ARG A 77 -0.37 -24.63 9.20
CA ARG A 77 -1.83 -24.57 9.32
C ARG A 77 -2.39 -23.75 8.18
N GLU A 78 -3.36 -24.32 7.48
CA GLU A 78 -4.11 -23.63 6.44
C GLU A 78 -5.33 -22.91 7.03
N ALA A 79 -5.88 -21.92 6.30
CA ALA A 79 -7.02 -21.11 6.74
C ALA A 79 -8.28 -21.95 7.07
N GLY A 80 -8.40 -23.17 6.53
CA GLY A 80 -9.45 -24.13 6.85
C GLY A 80 -9.15 -25.08 8.02
N GLY A 81 -8.06 -24.86 8.77
CA GLY A 81 -7.64 -25.70 9.91
C GLY A 81 -6.90 -26.99 9.53
N ALA A 82 -6.75 -27.29 8.24
CA ALA A 82 -5.96 -28.41 7.76
C ALA A 82 -4.46 -28.21 8.10
N VAL A 83 -3.78 -29.30 8.44
CA VAL A 83 -2.35 -29.30 8.77
C VAL A 83 -1.58 -29.99 7.66
N ALA A 84 -0.58 -29.32 7.10
CA ALA A 84 0.23 -29.82 6.00
C ALA A 84 1.75 -29.70 6.28
N GLY A 85 2.54 -30.50 5.57
CA GLY A 85 4.00 -30.49 5.68
C GLY A 85 4.71 -29.32 4.97
N ALA A 86 3.96 -28.48 4.25
CA ALA A 86 4.44 -27.28 3.57
C ALA A 86 3.32 -26.23 3.55
N PRO A 87 3.61 -24.91 3.41
CA PRO A 87 2.56 -23.91 3.23
C PRO A 87 1.76 -24.16 1.96
N SER A 88 0.53 -23.66 1.89
CA SER A 88 -0.30 -23.76 0.69
C SER A 88 0.23 -22.85 -0.42
N VAL A 89 -0.12 -23.15 -1.69
CA VAL A 89 0.24 -22.30 -2.84
C VAL A 89 -0.33 -20.88 -2.68
N ALA A 90 -1.53 -20.75 -2.11
CA ALA A 90 -2.14 -19.45 -1.83
C ALA A 90 -1.33 -18.65 -0.81
N ALA A 91 -0.94 -19.26 0.31
CA ALA A 91 -0.12 -18.62 1.35
C ALA A 91 1.27 -18.25 0.82
N LEU A 92 1.86 -19.10 -0.03
CA LEU A 92 3.12 -18.76 -0.72
C LEU A 92 2.96 -17.61 -1.70
N ARG A 93 1.84 -17.52 -2.44
CA ARG A 93 1.59 -16.39 -3.35
C ARG A 93 1.43 -15.08 -2.59
N GLU A 94 0.75 -15.12 -1.45
CA GLU A 94 0.61 -13.99 -0.54
C GLU A 94 1.98 -13.54 -0.02
N ALA A 95 2.77 -14.47 0.53
CA ALA A 95 4.10 -14.17 1.05
C ALA A 95 5.08 -13.67 -0.04
N LEU A 96 5.07 -14.29 -1.23
CA LEU A 96 5.85 -13.83 -2.39
C LEU A 96 5.36 -12.47 -2.92
N GLY A 97 4.13 -12.08 -2.60
CA GLY A 97 3.57 -10.76 -2.89
C GLY A 97 3.92 -9.70 -1.85
N GLY A 98 4.53 -10.07 -0.72
CA GLY A 98 5.03 -9.18 0.33
C GLY A 98 6.56 -9.12 0.45
N ALA A 99 7.29 -10.14 0.00
CA ALA A 99 8.74 -10.26 0.19
C ALA A 99 9.63 -9.52 -0.84
N THR A 100 9.25 -8.34 -1.33
CA THR A 100 10.15 -7.50 -2.16
C THR A 100 10.79 -6.34 -1.40
N GLY A 101 10.80 -6.39 -0.07
CA GLY A 101 11.59 -5.49 0.77
C GLY A 101 12.40 -6.29 1.79
N GLY A 102 13.72 -6.41 1.60
CA GLY A 102 14.58 -7.21 2.46
C GLY A 102 16.08 -6.91 2.30
N GLN A 103 16.47 -5.73 2.81
CA GLN A 103 17.74 -5.41 3.50
C GLN A 103 19.09 -5.88 2.91
N GLU A 104 19.88 -4.91 2.44
CA GLU A 104 21.34 -4.96 2.55
C GLU A 104 21.77 -4.21 3.82
N THR A 105 22.47 -4.90 4.71
CA THR A 105 23.16 -4.34 5.86
C THR A 105 24.53 -3.80 5.44
N ALA A 106 24.77 -2.51 5.70
CA ALA A 106 25.91 -2.03 6.51
C ALA A 106 26.10 -0.51 6.36
N ALA A 107 25.89 0.23 7.45
CA ALA A 107 26.91 1.02 8.14
C ALA A 107 26.22 2.09 9.00
N ALA A 108 26.69 2.24 10.23
CA ALA A 108 26.22 3.24 11.18
C ALA A 108 26.20 4.65 10.57
N GLY A 109 25.05 5.32 10.61
CA GLY A 109 24.91 6.70 10.16
C GLY A 109 23.46 7.15 10.04
N ASP A 110 22.98 7.74 11.13
CA ASP A 110 21.85 8.68 11.26
C ASP A 110 20.42 8.13 11.45
N CYS A 111 19.80 8.61 12.53
CA CYS A 111 18.54 8.13 13.10
C CYS A 111 17.37 8.98 12.62
N CYS A 112 16.47 8.44 11.79
CA CYS A 112 15.10 8.94 11.60
C CYS A 112 14.17 7.81 11.10
N PRO A 113 12.96 7.59 11.69
CA PRO A 113 12.03 6.54 11.26
C PRO A 113 11.15 7.04 10.10
N THR A 114 11.54 6.76 8.85
CA THR A 114 10.87 7.27 7.64
C THR A 114 9.97 6.29 6.89
N ASP A 115 9.85 5.01 7.25
CA ASP A 115 9.09 4.05 6.40
C ASP A 115 7.67 3.71 6.85
N GLU A 116 7.39 3.62 8.15
CA GLU A 116 6.06 3.16 8.64
C GLU A 116 4.87 4.00 8.14
N ALA A 117 5.09 5.30 7.92
CA ALA A 117 4.05 6.21 7.46
C ALA A 117 3.77 6.09 5.95
N LEU A 118 4.75 5.66 5.15
CA LEU A 118 4.56 5.40 3.72
C LEU A 118 3.80 4.09 3.51
N ASP A 119 4.06 3.09 4.35
CA ASP A 119 3.32 1.82 4.35
C ASP A 119 1.84 2.01 4.68
N ALA A 120 1.51 2.96 5.57
CA ALA A 120 0.13 3.29 5.95
C ALA A 120 -0.69 3.97 4.83
N VAL A 121 -0.03 4.63 3.86
CA VAL A 121 -0.70 5.30 2.74
C VAL A 121 -0.63 4.45 1.46
N GLY A 122 0.31 3.51 1.40
CA GLY A 122 0.54 2.64 0.27
C GLY A 122 -0.48 1.51 0.13
N ARG A 123 -0.46 0.84 -1.03
CA ARG A 123 -1.11 -0.47 -1.24
C ARG A 123 -0.27 -1.59 -0.62
N GLY A 124 0.06 -1.49 0.68
CA GLY A 124 1.02 -2.39 1.33
C GLY A 124 2.37 -2.41 0.61
N GLY A 125 2.96 -1.23 0.38
CA GLY A 125 4.26 -1.07 -0.31
C GLY A 125 4.23 -1.20 -1.84
N ARG A 126 3.10 -1.56 -2.47
CA ARG A 126 3.01 -1.76 -3.94
C ARG A 126 2.94 -0.47 -4.77
N GLY A 127 3.00 0.69 -4.12
CA GLY A 127 2.85 2.00 -4.76
C GLY A 127 1.45 2.23 -5.35
N ARG A 128 1.23 3.43 -5.89
CA ARG A 128 -0.05 3.83 -6.51
C ARG A 128 0.00 3.88 -8.03
N ARG A 129 1.17 3.69 -8.63
CA ARG A 129 1.35 3.77 -10.10
C ARG A 129 0.94 2.46 -10.75
N ALA A 130 -0.12 2.51 -11.56
CA ALA A 130 -0.61 1.33 -12.29
C ALA A 130 0.45 0.79 -13.28
N PRO A 131 0.48 -0.54 -13.56
CA PRO A 131 1.36 -1.15 -14.56
C PRO A 131 1.11 -0.59 -15.97
N ALA A 132 2.16 -0.53 -16.80
CA ALA A 132 2.03 0.00 -18.17
C ALA A 132 1.26 -0.95 -19.09
N GLU A 133 1.29 -2.23 -18.75
CA GLU A 133 0.75 -3.33 -19.51
C GLU A 133 -0.77 -3.29 -19.54
N ARG A 134 -1.35 -3.92 -20.57
CA ARG A 134 -2.79 -4.17 -20.69
C ARG A 134 -3.68 -2.92 -20.57
N GLY A 135 -3.11 -1.74 -20.86
CA GLY A 135 -3.79 -0.45 -20.81
C GLY A 135 -4.04 0.12 -19.40
N LEU A 136 -3.57 -0.55 -18.33
CA LEU A 136 -3.91 -0.17 -16.95
C LEU A 136 -3.45 1.26 -16.62
N ARG A 137 -2.18 1.59 -16.86
CA ARG A 137 -1.63 2.94 -16.63
C ARG A 137 -2.31 3.99 -17.48
N ALA A 138 -2.53 3.70 -18.76
CA ALA A 138 -3.14 4.67 -19.68
C ALA A 138 -4.55 5.06 -19.22
N VAL A 139 -5.39 4.07 -18.90
CA VAL A 139 -6.75 4.32 -18.39
C VAL A 139 -6.72 4.97 -17.02
N HIS A 140 -5.86 4.51 -16.10
CA HIS A 140 -5.74 5.13 -14.78
C HIS A 140 -5.34 6.61 -14.87
N GLN A 141 -4.33 6.94 -15.68
CA GLN A 141 -3.94 8.34 -15.90
C GLN A 141 -5.03 9.16 -16.61
N ALA A 142 -5.80 8.56 -17.51
CA ALA A 142 -6.94 9.23 -18.14
C ALA A 142 -8.02 9.59 -17.10
N VAL A 143 -8.31 8.68 -16.16
CA VAL A 143 -9.21 8.96 -15.03
C VAL A 143 -8.70 10.12 -14.17
N LEU A 144 -7.42 10.07 -13.77
CA LEU A 144 -6.83 11.11 -12.91
C LEU A 144 -6.81 12.49 -13.58
N ARG A 145 -6.48 12.55 -14.88
CA ARG A 145 -6.52 13.81 -15.65
C ARG A 145 -7.96 14.32 -15.78
N HIS A 146 -8.91 13.44 -16.04
CA HIS A 146 -10.31 13.83 -16.15
C HIS A 146 -10.82 14.47 -14.85
N PHE A 147 -10.53 13.89 -13.68
CA PHE A 147 -10.84 14.53 -12.39
C PHE A 147 -10.21 15.92 -12.25
N ALA A 148 -8.93 16.07 -12.61
CA ALA A 148 -8.22 17.33 -12.50
C ALA A 148 -8.74 18.42 -13.44
N ASP A 149 -9.35 18.04 -14.56
CA ASP A 149 -9.87 18.95 -15.57
C ASP A 149 -11.37 19.26 -15.40
N THR A 150 -12.17 18.33 -14.86
CA THR A 150 -13.65 18.46 -14.78
C THR A 150 -14.22 18.51 -13.37
N GLY A 151 -13.44 18.11 -12.36
CA GLY A 151 -13.93 17.98 -10.98
C GLY A 151 -14.69 16.67 -10.71
N THR A 152 -14.93 15.84 -11.72
CA THR A 152 -15.80 14.65 -11.63
C THR A 152 -15.14 13.38 -12.14
N ALA A 153 -15.75 12.21 -11.86
CA ALA A 153 -15.30 10.96 -12.44
C ALA A 153 -15.76 10.84 -13.91
N PRO A 154 -14.91 10.33 -14.82
CA PRO A 154 -15.33 10.06 -16.19
C PRO A 154 -16.37 8.94 -16.27
N TRP A 155 -17.23 9.02 -17.26
CA TRP A 155 -18.08 7.92 -17.67
C TRP A 155 -17.26 6.83 -18.38
N CYS A 156 -17.79 5.61 -18.40
CA CYS A 156 -17.09 4.47 -18.98
C CYS A 156 -16.81 4.69 -20.48
N GLU A 157 -17.76 5.31 -21.18
CA GLU A 157 -17.70 5.63 -22.60
C GLU A 157 -16.55 6.58 -22.95
N GLU A 158 -16.22 7.51 -22.04
CA GLU A 158 -15.11 8.46 -22.22
C GLU A 158 -13.74 7.77 -22.15
N LEU A 159 -13.68 6.59 -21.53
CA LEU A 159 -12.46 5.80 -21.38
C LEU A 159 -12.31 4.73 -22.48
N GLU A 160 -13.36 4.42 -23.23
CA GLU A 160 -13.33 3.38 -24.27
C GLU A 160 -12.23 3.62 -25.32
N PRO A 161 -12.01 4.83 -25.85
CA PRO A 161 -10.93 5.06 -26.81
C PRO A 161 -9.54 4.71 -26.26
N VAL A 162 -9.30 4.98 -24.97
CA VAL A 162 -8.02 4.72 -24.29
C VAL A 162 -7.84 3.21 -24.07
N ALA A 163 -8.89 2.52 -23.63
CA ALA A 163 -8.87 1.07 -23.41
C ALA A 163 -8.73 0.28 -24.72
N ALA A 164 -9.39 0.75 -25.79
CA ALA A 164 -9.33 0.14 -27.12
C ALA A 164 -7.90 0.13 -27.69
N GLY A 165 -7.07 1.12 -27.34
CA GLY A 165 -5.64 1.15 -27.68
C GLY A 165 -4.84 -0.05 -27.14
N ALA A 166 -5.35 -0.71 -26.09
CA ALA A 166 -4.79 -1.95 -25.53
C ALA A 166 -5.60 -3.21 -25.91
N GLY A 167 -6.55 -3.10 -26.84
CA GLY A 167 -7.41 -4.22 -27.26
C GLY A 167 -8.41 -4.68 -26.20
N ARG A 168 -8.83 -3.80 -25.29
CA ARG A 168 -9.75 -4.08 -24.18
C ARG A 168 -10.89 -3.08 -24.14
N THR A 169 -11.96 -3.41 -23.41
CA THR A 169 -13.01 -2.43 -23.08
C THR A 169 -12.65 -1.66 -21.81
N ALA A 170 -13.20 -0.45 -21.66
CA ALA A 170 -12.99 0.36 -20.46
C ALA A 170 -13.44 -0.38 -19.20
N GLY A 171 -14.61 -1.03 -19.22
CA GLY A 171 -15.12 -1.82 -18.10
C GLY A 171 -14.17 -2.94 -17.65
N GLN A 172 -13.51 -3.64 -18.59
CA GLN A 172 -12.52 -4.68 -18.26
C GLN A 172 -11.28 -4.10 -17.56
N VAL A 173 -10.81 -2.93 -18.00
CA VAL A 173 -9.64 -2.27 -17.41
C VAL A 173 -9.99 -1.70 -16.04
N LEU A 174 -11.14 -1.05 -15.89
CA LEU A 174 -11.63 -0.52 -14.62
C LEU A 174 -11.81 -1.62 -13.56
N ALA A 175 -12.37 -2.77 -13.94
CA ALA A 175 -12.52 -3.91 -13.04
C ALA A 175 -11.17 -4.44 -12.53
N GLU A 176 -10.14 -4.49 -13.39
CA GLU A 176 -8.79 -4.91 -13.00
C GLU A 176 -8.10 -3.85 -12.12
N LEU A 177 -8.23 -2.57 -12.46
CA LEU A 177 -7.73 -1.48 -11.62
C LEU A 177 -8.39 -1.48 -10.23
N ALA A 178 -9.67 -1.85 -10.15
CA ALA A 178 -10.40 -1.96 -8.89
C ALA A 178 -10.00 -3.18 -8.07
N ALA A 179 -9.87 -4.35 -8.71
CA ALA A 179 -9.36 -5.56 -8.06
C ALA A 179 -7.95 -5.36 -7.49
N GLU A 180 -7.16 -4.54 -8.18
CA GLU A 180 -5.84 -4.11 -7.77
C GLU A 180 -5.85 -2.74 -7.06
N ASP A 181 -6.92 -2.32 -6.37
CA ASP A 181 -6.97 -1.14 -5.48
C ASP A 181 -6.26 0.15 -5.97
N PHE A 182 -6.23 0.38 -7.29
CA PHE A 182 -5.81 1.65 -7.87
C PHE A 182 -6.96 2.66 -7.87
N LEU A 183 -8.19 2.14 -7.92
CA LEU A 183 -9.44 2.87 -7.80
C LEU A 183 -10.47 1.97 -7.14
N THR A 184 -11.64 2.51 -6.81
CA THR A 184 -12.79 1.73 -6.32
C THR A 184 -14.00 2.00 -7.21
N LEU A 185 -14.84 0.98 -7.37
CA LEU A 185 -16.09 1.06 -8.11
C LEU A 185 -17.28 0.94 -7.16
N ASP A 186 -18.39 1.57 -7.51
CA ASP A 186 -19.70 1.34 -6.89
C ASP A 186 -20.35 0.04 -7.41
N GLU A 187 -21.52 -0.32 -6.87
CA GLU A 187 -22.27 -1.52 -7.26
C GLU A 187 -22.71 -1.50 -8.74
N SER A 188 -22.75 -0.32 -9.37
CA SER A 188 -23.05 -0.14 -10.79
C SER A 188 -21.82 -0.12 -11.68
N GLY A 189 -20.62 -0.33 -11.12
CA GLY A 189 -19.36 -0.32 -11.86
C GLY A 189 -18.83 1.08 -12.18
N ARG A 190 -19.37 2.13 -11.57
CA ARG A 190 -18.88 3.51 -11.75
C ARG A 190 -17.78 3.82 -10.73
N ILE A 191 -16.87 4.71 -11.10
CA ILE A 191 -15.74 5.08 -10.23
C ILE A 191 -16.26 5.83 -9.01
N ARG A 192 -15.98 5.27 -7.82
CA ARG A 192 -16.27 5.89 -6.52
C ARG A 192 -15.10 6.71 -6.00
N ALA A 193 -13.87 6.22 -6.19
CA ALA A 193 -12.64 6.94 -5.87
C ALA A 193 -11.52 6.47 -6.80
N ALA A 194 -10.63 7.37 -7.20
CA ALA A 194 -9.42 7.08 -7.94
C ALA A 194 -8.30 7.93 -7.33
N TYR A 195 -7.49 7.33 -6.45
CA TYR A 195 -6.62 8.07 -5.55
C TYR A 195 -5.64 8.98 -6.33
N PRO A 196 -5.55 10.28 -5.98
CA PRO A 196 -6.02 10.91 -4.73
C PRO A 196 -7.45 11.48 -4.74
N PHE A 197 -8.25 11.23 -5.78
CA PHE A 197 -9.60 11.81 -5.93
C PHE A 197 -10.72 10.92 -5.39
N SER A 198 -11.77 11.57 -4.90
CA SER A 198 -13.07 10.99 -4.54
C SER A 198 -14.15 11.52 -5.49
N ALA A 199 -15.03 10.65 -5.97
CA ALA A 199 -16.19 11.05 -6.76
C ALA A 199 -17.32 11.64 -5.90
N ALA A 200 -17.35 11.32 -4.60
CA ALA A 200 -18.31 11.85 -3.65
C ALA A 200 -17.68 12.97 -2.81
N PRO A 201 -18.47 13.99 -2.40
CA PRO A 201 -18.01 14.99 -1.45
C PRO A 201 -17.48 14.38 -0.15
N THR A 202 -16.34 14.89 0.31
CA THR A 202 -15.71 14.52 1.59
C THR A 202 -15.44 15.79 2.40
N ARG A 203 -14.78 15.67 3.56
CA ARG A 203 -14.31 16.88 4.27
C ARG A 203 -13.11 17.54 3.59
N HIS A 204 -12.36 16.79 2.78
CA HIS A 204 -11.10 17.22 2.17
C HIS A 204 -11.40 17.74 0.77
N ARG A 205 -11.62 19.05 0.68
CA ARG A 205 -11.91 19.73 -0.58
C ARG A 205 -10.64 20.34 -1.14
N VAL A 206 -10.38 20.16 -2.42
CA VAL A 206 -9.22 20.75 -3.09
C VAL A 206 -9.69 21.56 -4.29
N ARG A 207 -9.33 22.84 -4.30
CA ARG A 207 -9.53 23.72 -5.46
C ARG A 207 -8.24 23.76 -6.26
N ILE A 208 -8.28 23.21 -7.47
CA ILE A 208 -7.17 23.17 -8.43
C ILE A 208 -7.31 24.40 -9.31
N ALA A 209 -6.26 25.23 -9.39
CA ALA A 209 -6.37 26.56 -9.99
C ALA A 209 -7.55 27.35 -9.37
N ASP A 210 -8.21 28.24 -10.14
CA ASP A 210 -9.30 29.08 -9.63
C ASP A 210 -10.71 28.55 -9.95
N ASP A 211 -10.84 27.43 -10.67
CA ASP A 211 -12.10 27.00 -11.28
C ASP A 211 -12.50 25.53 -11.06
N VAL A 212 -11.57 24.61 -10.82
CA VAL A 212 -11.90 23.18 -10.63
C VAL A 212 -11.89 22.81 -9.15
N GLU A 213 -13.03 22.29 -8.67
CA GLU A 213 -13.17 21.77 -7.31
C GLU A 213 -13.26 20.24 -7.34
N VAL A 214 -12.41 19.57 -6.55
CA VAL A 214 -12.38 18.12 -6.37
C VAL A 214 -12.40 17.77 -4.89
N TRP A 215 -12.66 16.49 -4.61
CA TRP A 215 -12.66 15.93 -3.26
C TRP A 215 -11.58 14.86 -3.12
N SER A 216 -11.05 14.70 -1.92
CA SER A 216 -10.06 13.67 -1.60
C SER A 216 -10.54 12.77 -0.47
N MET A 217 -10.12 11.50 -0.47
CA MET A 217 -10.55 10.55 0.56
C MET A 217 -9.90 10.84 1.91
N CYS A 218 -8.63 11.29 1.91
CA CYS A 218 -7.90 11.61 3.14
C CYS A 218 -7.00 12.85 3.02
N ALA A 219 -6.37 13.25 4.13
CA ALA A 219 -5.45 14.39 4.17
C ALA A 219 -4.22 14.20 3.28
N ILE A 220 -3.63 13.00 3.24
CA ILE A 220 -2.45 12.71 2.42
C ILE A 220 -2.81 12.68 0.92
N ASP A 221 -4.00 12.20 0.57
CA ASP A 221 -4.52 12.29 -0.81
C ASP A 221 -4.62 13.75 -1.25
N ALA A 222 -5.23 14.60 -0.40
CA ALA A 222 -5.39 16.02 -0.70
C ALA A 222 -4.04 16.72 -0.93
N LEU A 223 -3.05 16.43 -0.08
CA LEU A 223 -1.67 16.92 -0.23
C LEU A 223 -0.95 16.32 -1.46
N GLY A 224 -1.41 15.17 -1.95
CA GLY A 224 -0.86 14.47 -3.11
C GLY A 224 -1.24 15.10 -4.44
N ILE A 225 -2.40 15.74 -4.51
CA ILE A 225 -2.91 16.40 -5.73
C ILE A 225 -1.92 17.44 -6.30
N PRO A 226 -1.45 18.45 -5.54
CA PRO A 226 -0.53 19.45 -6.09
C PRO A 226 0.79 18.83 -6.56
N ALA A 227 1.32 17.84 -5.83
CA ALA A 227 2.53 17.12 -6.21
C ALA A 227 2.35 16.28 -7.48
N MET A 228 1.19 15.65 -7.65
CA MET A 228 0.85 14.85 -8.84
C MET A 228 0.65 15.72 -10.09
N LEU A 229 0.01 16.88 -9.93
CA LEU A 229 -0.36 17.76 -11.05
C LEU A 229 0.75 18.77 -11.40
N GLY A 230 1.65 19.06 -10.47
CA GLY A 230 2.58 20.19 -10.60
C GLY A 230 1.85 21.54 -10.69
N ARG A 231 0.71 21.66 -9.99
CA ARG A 231 -0.17 22.86 -10.00
C ARG A 231 -0.42 23.35 -8.58
N ASP A 232 -0.61 24.65 -8.44
CA ASP A 232 -1.03 25.28 -7.19
C ASP A 232 -2.49 24.94 -6.87
N VAL A 233 -2.77 24.72 -5.59
CA VAL A 233 -4.09 24.34 -5.07
C VAL A 233 -4.40 25.03 -3.75
N VAL A 234 -5.68 25.09 -3.42
CA VAL A 234 -6.16 25.40 -2.06
C VAL A 234 -6.94 24.22 -1.52
N ILE A 235 -6.42 23.60 -0.46
CA ILE A 235 -7.04 22.51 0.29
C ILE A 235 -7.82 23.13 1.46
N SER A 236 -9.08 22.76 1.61
CA SER A 236 -9.92 23.09 2.78
C SER A 236 -10.39 21.79 3.43
N SER A 237 -10.20 21.69 4.74
CA SER A 237 -10.66 20.59 5.58
C SER A 237 -11.15 21.09 6.94
N THR A 238 -11.69 20.19 7.75
CA THR A 238 -12.02 20.44 9.16
C THR A 238 -11.34 19.41 10.05
N ASP A 239 -10.96 19.85 11.26
CA ASP A 239 -10.50 19.01 12.34
C ASP A 239 -11.66 18.13 12.84
N PRO A 240 -11.51 16.79 12.88
CA PRO A 240 -12.62 15.90 13.25
C PRO A 240 -13.01 15.96 14.74
N VAL A 241 -12.16 16.52 15.61
CA VAL A 241 -12.44 16.68 17.04
C VAL A 241 -13.12 18.02 17.30
N THR A 242 -12.55 19.11 16.78
CA THR A 242 -13.01 20.47 17.11
C THR A 242 -13.99 21.04 16.08
N GLY A 243 -14.01 20.52 14.86
CA GLY A 243 -14.76 21.07 13.73
C GLY A 243 -14.15 22.34 13.12
N GLU A 244 -13.04 22.84 13.67
CA GLU A 244 -12.38 24.05 13.19
C GLU A 244 -11.70 23.80 11.84
N ALA A 245 -11.59 24.88 11.04
CA ALA A 245 -11.04 24.79 9.70
C ALA A 245 -9.52 24.57 9.68
N VAL A 246 -9.07 23.74 8.75
CA VAL A 246 -7.66 23.61 8.34
C VAL A 246 -7.57 23.93 6.85
N THR A 247 -6.70 24.86 6.48
CA THR A 247 -6.45 25.25 5.08
C THR A 247 -4.98 25.06 4.74
N VAL A 248 -4.71 24.47 3.58
CA VAL A 248 -3.36 24.35 3.04
C VAL A 248 -3.36 24.92 1.63
N ALA A 249 -2.59 25.99 1.40
CA ALA A 249 -2.46 26.62 0.09
C ALA A 249 -1.05 26.36 -0.46
N THR A 250 -0.96 25.83 -1.67
CA THR A 250 0.31 25.68 -2.39
C THR A 250 0.47 26.84 -3.36
N ARG A 251 1.64 27.51 -3.32
CA ARG A 251 2.04 28.55 -4.26
C ARG A 251 3.48 28.34 -4.68
N ASP A 252 3.74 28.25 -5.98
CA ASP A 252 5.08 28.05 -6.54
C ASP A 252 5.80 26.83 -5.91
N GLY A 253 5.04 25.78 -5.61
CA GLY A 253 5.53 24.55 -4.97
C GLY A 253 5.77 24.64 -3.46
N ALA A 254 5.49 25.77 -2.82
CA ALA A 254 5.56 25.94 -1.37
C ALA A 254 4.17 25.92 -0.72
N ALA A 255 3.98 25.07 0.30
CA ALA A 255 2.74 24.98 1.04
C ALA A 255 2.71 25.93 2.25
N THR A 256 1.58 26.61 2.45
CA THR A 256 1.28 27.42 3.64
C THR A 256 0.08 26.82 4.35
N TRP A 257 0.22 26.59 5.66
CA TRP A 257 -0.78 25.90 6.48
C TRP A 257 -1.41 26.86 7.50
N GLU A 258 -2.72 26.78 7.61
CA GLU A 258 -3.50 27.51 8.60
C GLU A 258 -4.48 26.58 9.31
N PRO A 259 -4.43 26.48 10.66
CA PRO A 259 -3.48 27.16 11.55
C PRO A 259 -2.03 26.63 11.38
N LYS A 260 -1.04 27.43 11.78
CA LYS A 260 0.39 27.02 11.71
C LYS A 260 0.73 25.81 12.58
N SER A 261 -0.11 25.52 13.58
CA SER A 261 0.00 24.35 14.44
C SER A 261 -0.58 23.08 13.82
N ALA A 262 -1.16 23.16 12.61
CA ALA A 262 -1.83 22.03 12.00
C ALA A 262 -0.88 20.86 11.74
N VAL A 263 -1.41 19.65 11.89
CA VAL A 263 -0.71 18.39 11.70
C VAL A 263 -1.61 17.42 10.94
N VAL A 264 -1.03 16.31 10.47
CA VAL A 264 -1.78 15.20 9.88
C VAL A 264 -1.59 13.97 10.75
N PHE A 265 -2.66 13.28 11.12
CA PHE A 265 -2.53 11.94 11.70
C PHE A 265 -2.36 10.93 10.57
N VAL A 266 -1.35 10.06 10.68
CA VAL A 266 -1.12 8.96 9.75
C VAL A 266 -1.16 7.65 10.53
N GLY A 267 -2.10 6.78 10.16
CA GLY A 267 -2.32 5.49 10.80
C GLY A 267 -3.14 4.56 9.92
N GLN A 268 -3.19 3.28 10.25
CA GLN A 268 -3.90 2.29 9.44
C GLN A 268 -4.62 1.29 10.33
N ARG A 269 -5.86 0.92 9.98
CA ARG A 269 -6.55 -0.16 10.69
C ARG A 269 -5.91 -1.52 10.42
N PRO A 270 -5.67 -2.35 11.45
CA PRO A 270 -5.31 -3.74 11.25
C PRO A 270 -6.48 -4.50 10.59
N GLY A 271 -6.18 -5.39 9.64
CA GLY A 271 -7.19 -6.30 9.06
C GLY A 271 -7.38 -6.25 7.54
N GLY A 272 -6.74 -5.31 6.85
CA GLY A 272 -6.74 -5.26 5.37
C GLY A 272 -8.09 -4.82 4.76
N GLY A 273 -8.02 -4.28 3.55
CA GLY A 273 -9.14 -3.72 2.80
C GLY A 273 -8.63 -2.84 1.66
N SER A 274 -9.53 -2.34 0.80
CA SER A 274 -9.15 -1.27 -0.14
C SER A 274 -8.59 -0.07 0.63
N ALA A 275 -7.70 0.72 0.05
CA ALA A 275 -7.16 1.88 0.76
C ALA A 275 -8.26 2.85 1.24
N ALA A 276 -9.35 2.97 0.48
CA ALA A 276 -10.56 3.69 0.83
C ALA A 276 -11.24 3.19 2.12
N THR A 277 -11.09 1.91 2.45
CA THR A 277 -11.71 1.28 3.65
C THR A 277 -10.72 1.11 4.80
N ALA A 278 -9.44 0.87 4.50
CA ALA A 278 -8.42 0.53 5.48
C ALA A 278 -7.74 1.76 6.11
N CYS A 279 -7.64 2.88 5.38
CA CYS A 279 -6.81 4.03 5.79
C CYS A 279 -7.59 5.36 5.85
N CYS A 280 -8.55 5.60 4.95
CA CYS A 280 -9.02 6.96 4.70
C CYS A 280 -9.81 7.63 5.85
N ASP A 281 -10.51 6.88 6.70
CA ASP A 281 -11.21 7.47 7.86
C ASP A 281 -10.25 7.95 8.96
N ALA A 282 -9.01 7.42 8.97
CA ALA A 282 -8.00 7.73 9.99
C ALA A 282 -7.07 8.88 9.60
N LEU A 283 -6.77 9.03 8.31
CA LEU A 283 -5.81 10.01 7.80
C LEU A 283 -6.45 11.40 7.68
N ASN A 284 -6.42 12.18 8.75
CA ASN A 284 -7.06 13.49 8.81
C ASN A 284 -6.10 14.63 9.16
N PHE A 285 -6.50 15.85 8.75
CA PHE A 285 -5.94 17.10 9.24
C PHE A 285 -6.45 17.40 10.64
N PHE A 286 -5.59 17.97 11.47
CA PHE A 286 -5.92 18.47 12.80
C PHE A 286 -5.36 19.88 12.94
N THR A 287 -6.08 20.74 13.68
CA THR A 287 -5.64 22.10 14.00
C THR A 287 -4.38 22.12 14.88
N SER A 288 -4.14 21.05 15.65
CA SER A 288 -3.00 20.91 16.53
C SER A 288 -2.67 19.45 16.85
N ASP A 289 -1.43 19.23 17.26
CA ASP A 289 -0.95 17.95 17.80
C ASP A 289 -1.72 17.50 19.07
N ALA A 290 -2.24 18.45 19.86
CA ALA A 290 -3.13 18.13 20.99
C ALA A 290 -4.46 17.54 20.52
N SER A 291 -5.06 18.12 19.47
CA SER A 291 -6.31 17.60 18.87
C SER A 291 -6.09 16.21 18.26
N ALA A 292 -5.00 16.02 17.51
CA ALA A 292 -4.64 14.72 16.93
C ALA A 292 -4.47 13.63 18.01
N ARG A 293 -3.86 13.95 19.16
CA ARG A 293 -3.76 13.02 20.29
C ARG A 293 -5.10 12.70 20.93
N ALA A 294 -5.99 13.69 21.08
CA ALA A 294 -7.32 13.47 21.63
C ALA A 294 -8.10 12.49 20.74
N TRP A 295 -8.07 12.71 19.42
CA TRP A 295 -8.66 11.80 18.45
C TRP A 295 -8.07 10.39 18.54
N ALA A 296 -6.74 10.26 18.59
CA ALA A 296 -6.07 8.96 18.66
C ALA A 296 -6.41 8.19 19.95
N ALA A 297 -6.64 8.89 21.06
CA ALA A 297 -7.07 8.26 22.31
C ALA A 297 -8.50 7.69 22.24
N GLU A 298 -9.37 8.30 21.42
CA GLU A 298 -10.73 7.82 21.16
C GLU A 298 -10.78 6.68 20.13
N HIS A 299 -9.71 6.49 19.36
CA HIS A 299 -9.60 5.49 18.28
C HIS A 299 -8.40 4.53 18.48
N PRO A 300 -8.34 3.78 19.60
CA PRO A 300 -7.21 2.90 19.92
C PRO A 300 -7.06 1.72 18.96
N ASP A 301 -8.09 1.41 18.16
CA ASP A 301 -8.06 0.40 17.09
C ASP A 301 -7.23 0.83 15.87
N ILE A 302 -6.80 2.10 15.82
CA ILE A 302 -6.10 2.70 14.70
C ILE A 302 -4.68 3.10 15.14
N PRO A 303 -3.69 2.18 15.05
CA PRO A 303 -2.31 2.52 15.33
C PRO A 303 -1.81 3.58 14.34
N GLY A 304 -1.18 4.63 14.85
CA GLY A 304 -0.69 5.74 14.05
C GLY A 304 -0.06 6.85 14.90
N ARG A 305 0.35 7.93 14.23
CA ARG A 305 0.92 9.11 14.88
C ARG A 305 0.61 10.39 14.12
N ALA A 306 0.56 11.51 14.84
CA ALA A 306 0.60 12.82 14.23
C ALA A 306 1.98 13.06 13.59
N VAL A 307 2.01 13.62 12.39
CA VAL A 307 3.21 14.02 11.66
C VAL A 307 3.15 15.51 11.31
N PRO A 308 4.29 16.21 11.31
CA PRO A 308 4.34 17.63 10.96
C PRO A 308 4.09 17.85 9.46
N PRO A 309 3.71 19.08 9.05
CA PRO A 309 3.43 19.46 7.66
C PRO A 309 4.45 18.97 6.63
N ALA A 310 5.74 19.28 6.83
CA ALA A 310 6.81 18.91 5.90
C ALA A 310 6.89 17.39 5.68
N ARG A 311 6.60 16.59 6.71
CA ARG A 311 6.60 15.13 6.60
C ARG A 311 5.35 14.62 5.88
N ALA A 312 4.18 15.21 6.15
CA ALA A 312 2.95 14.88 5.45
C ALA A 312 3.06 15.18 3.94
N GLU A 313 3.59 16.35 3.58
CA GLU A 313 3.86 16.75 2.21
C GLU A 313 4.83 15.78 1.51
N GLN A 314 5.90 15.37 2.20
CA GLN A 314 6.86 14.40 1.67
C GLN A 314 6.20 13.05 1.36
N ILE A 315 5.40 12.52 2.30
CA ILE A 315 4.67 11.26 2.11
C ILE A 315 3.73 11.37 0.90
N ALA A 316 3.00 12.48 0.80
CA ALA A 316 2.07 12.73 -0.29
C ALA A 316 2.79 12.80 -1.65
N ALA A 317 3.88 13.56 -1.73
CA ALA A 317 4.66 13.73 -2.95
C ALA A 317 5.30 12.41 -3.42
N GLN A 318 5.85 11.62 -2.50
CA GLN A 318 6.41 10.30 -2.81
C GLN A 318 5.34 9.31 -3.30
N THR A 319 4.12 9.40 -2.73
CA THR A 319 3.02 8.50 -3.06
C THR A 319 2.37 8.83 -4.40
N PHE A 320 2.09 10.11 -4.66
CA PHE A 320 1.23 10.55 -5.76
C PHE A 320 1.98 11.29 -6.88
N GLY A 321 3.13 11.90 -6.61
CA GLY A 321 3.92 12.64 -7.59
C GLY A 321 4.20 11.86 -8.89
N PRO A 322 4.60 10.58 -8.83
CA PRO A 322 4.91 9.81 -10.03
C PRO A 322 3.70 9.37 -10.89
N LEU A 323 2.46 9.61 -10.47
CA LEU A 323 1.28 8.98 -11.10
C LEU A 323 1.04 9.41 -12.54
N LEU A 324 1.19 10.70 -12.83
CA LEU A 324 0.96 11.26 -14.16
C LEU A 324 2.24 11.38 -15.00
N ALA A 325 3.38 10.95 -14.45
CA ALA A 325 4.63 10.88 -15.21
C ALA A 325 4.47 9.95 -16.43
N PRO A 326 5.10 10.29 -17.58
CA PRO A 326 5.07 9.47 -18.79
C PRO A 326 5.46 8.01 -18.55
#